data_AF-A0A1Y4BWD4-F1
#
_entry.id   AF-A0A1Y4BWD4-F1
#
_cell.length_a   1.000
_cell.length_b   1.000
_cell.length_c   1.000
_cell.angle_alpha   90.00
_cell.angle_beta   90.00
_cell.angle_gamma   90.00
#
_symmetry.space_group_name_H-M   'P 1'
#
loop_
_entity.id
_entity.type
_entity.pdbx_description
1 polymer ?
#
loop_
_entity_poly.entity_id
_entity_poly.type
_entity_poly.pdbx_seq_one_letter_code
_entity_poly.pdbx_strand_id
1 'polypeptide(L)'
;MSNRDFYRETFSQVHSSAQIRWEDFAQTRKPRRKKPVRRLWLLAAVLALLAALSIGAVAAHLLGLQDLLLPQNQPAPSGQPSVQEQQLSLSGYINTPESQGLAEWNEFLSSYDPDGAILNVVGNYVDPALAQYHCYLVYTQEMADKLEEIAAKYTLSLHTWNHVVEDQGEWVSLLGDFLGDNTAYSGKIYEDGTFHYDGYLTTSEGRELNYQFRRSVKGALNDVYLPVGGLSAYEEWYYKTGAGWEITLDLGPDRGFLLTDLGDSFVFVNVLAGTDQGITKQDMKDLADSFNFSLLTPVQPPDQSLGEAEPQESGPAVLPLSAQLEQVLWEDRPFYDADYNRTLTLSQFLTKSAPEGSQLAADAFTTIDLDRDGATEAVLRLVLDSGAHHGWEVLRQGEDGTVYGYILTPGEMLELKSDGSYCYSYSTSSGFGRMFFADTDASGQPQHSRGTAPMGSVDTVTDADGAAYTDWYLDYRSVTQAEYEAALALQRGKEDISWRFLYETQAP
;
A
#
# COMPACT_ATOMS: atom_id res chain seq x y z
N MET A 1 19.78 6.60 -60.26
CA MET A 1 18.50 7.06 -60.83
C MET A 1 17.82 7.95 -59.80
N SER A 2 17.29 9.10 -60.21
CA SER A 2 16.66 10.02 -59.28
C SER A 2 15.23 9.57 -58.97
N ASN A 3 14.69 9.89 -57.78
CA ASN A 3 13.29 9.59 -57.41
C ASN A 3 12.29 10.02 -58.48
N ARG A 4 12.61 11.09 -59.22
CA ARG A 4 11.80 11.62 -60.32
C ARG A 4 11.66 10.64 -61.50
N ASP A 5 12.67 9.84 -61.77
CA ASP A 5 12.67 8.87 -62.87
C ASP A 5 11.85 7.62 -62.49
N PHE A 6 11.91 7.21 -61.23
CA PHE A 6 11.07 6.13 -60.67
C PHE A 6 9.58 6.52 -60.63
N TYR A 7 9.25 7.77 -60.27
CA TYR A 7 7.86 8.25 -60.30
C TYR A 7 7.28 8.36 -61.72
N ARG A 8 8.10 8.61 -62.74
CA ARG A 8 7.63 8.71 -64.13
C ARG A 8 7.34 7.33 -64.75
N GLU A 9 8.10 6.31 -64.37
CA GLU A 9 7.87 4.93 -64.83
C GLU A 9 6.61 4.32 -64.20
N THR A 10 6.45 4.46 -62.88
CA THR A 10 5.34 3.84 -62.12
C THR A 10 3.95 4.37 -62.48
N PHE A 11 3.84 5.64 -62.91
CA PHE A 11 2.54 6.24 -63.28
C PHE A 11 2.25 6.28 -64.79
N SER A 12 3.16 5.75 -65.62
CA SER A 12 2.95 5.65 -67.09
C SER A 12 2.15 4.42 -67.53
N GLN A 13 1.81 3.51 -66.62
CA GLN A 13 1.15 2.23 -66.93
C GLN A 13 -0.33 2.15 -66.51
N VAL A 14 -0.98 3.27 -66.19
CA VAL A 14 -2.44 3.30 -65.94
C VAL A 14 -3.13 4.17 -66.99
N HIS A 15 -3.49 3.55 -68.11
CA HIS A 15 -4.45 4.14 -69.04
C HIS A 15 -5.87 3.87 -68.53
N SER A 16 -6.61 4.91 -68.14
CA SER A 16 -8.05 4.79 -67.93
C SER A 16 -8.76 4.79 -69.29
N SER A 17 -9.54 3.75 -69.54
CA SER A 17 -10.24 3.49 -70.80
C SER A 17 -11.60 4.21 -70.89
N ALA A 18 -11.69 5.46 -70.45
CA ALA A 18 -12.92 6.24 -70.51
C ALA A 18 -12.68 7.65 -71.06
N GLN A 19 -13.18 7.89 -72.26
CA GLN A 19 -13.10 9.18 -72.95
C GLN A 19 -14.18 10.12 -72.37
N ILE A 20 -13.80 11.02 -71.48
CA ILE A 20 -14.72 12.00 -70.88
C ILE A 20 -15.01 13.08 -71.93
N ARG A 21 -16.25 13.16 -72.43
CA ARG A 21 -16.71 14.20 -73.36
C ARG A 21 -17.26 15.39 -72.58
N TRP A 22 -16.91 16.59 -73.03
CA TRP A 22 -17.26 17.87 -72.39
C TRP A 22 -18.77 18.18 -72.37
N GLU A 23 -19.55 17.43 -73.14
CA GLU A 23 -21.01 17.54 -73.25
C GLU A 23 -21.74 16.92 -72.03
N ASP A 24 -21.11 16.02 -71.28
CA ASP A 24 -21.68 15.44 -70.03
C ASP A 24 -21.75 16.45 -68.87
N PHE A 25 -21.04 17.58 -68.99
CA PHE A 25 -21.01 18.63 -67.96
C PHE A 25 -22.05 19.74 -68.15
N ALA A 26 -22.82 19.72 -69.25
CA ALA A 26 -23.70 20.83 -69.59
C ALA A 26 -25.17 20.41 -69.79
N GLN A 27 -25.83 19.91 -68.73
CA GLN A 27 -27.26 20.16 -68.45
C GLN A 27 -27.73 19.46 -67.15
N THR A 28 -27.89 20.25 -66.08
CA THR A 28 -29.06 20.29 -65.17
C THR A 28 -28.71 21.18 -63.98
N ARG A 29 -29.36 22.34 -63.86
CA ARG A 29 -29.38 23.12 -62.62
C ARG A 29 -30.04 22.27 -61.53
N LYS A 30 -29.23 21.59 -60.70
CA LYS A 30 -29.68 20.94 -59.47
C LYS A 30 -29.99 22.02 -58.42
N PRO A 31 -31.10 21.93 -57.67
CA PRO A 31 -31.40 22.90 -56.62
C PRO A 31 -30.31 22.84 -55.54
N ARG A 32 -29.86 24.00 -55.05
CA ARG A 32 -28.97 24.12 -53.88
C ARG A 32 -29.50 23.23 -52.76
N ARG A 33 -28.83 22.11 -52.47
CA ARG A 33 -29.06 21.33 -51.24
C ARG A 33 -28.83 22.30 -50.07
N LYS A 34 -29.91 22.68 -49.39
CA LYS A 34 -29.81 23.36 -48.09
C LYS A 34 -28.94 22.45 -47.21
N LYS A 35 -27.80 22.96 -46.74
CA LYS A 35 -26.99 22.29 -45.69
C LYS A 35 -27.95 21.87 -44.57
N PRO A 36 -27.73 20.75 -43.86
CA PRO A 36 -28.71 20.22 -42.92
C PRO A 36 -28.67 21.08 -41.65
N VAL A 37 -29.25 22.26 -41.73
CA VAL A 37 -29.45 23.19 -40.61
C VAL A 37 -30.18 22.45 -39.49
N ARG A 38 -31.09 21.52 -39.81
CA ARG A 38 -31.71 20.59 -38.85
C ARG A 38 -30.73 19.72 -38.05
N ARG A 39 -29.64 19.23 -38.64
CA ARG A 39 -28.64 18.41 -37.91
C ARG A 39 -27.80 19.27 -36.97
N LEU A 40 -27.49 20.51 -37.37
CA LEU A 40 -26.84 21.50 -36.49
C LEU A 40 -27.77 21.95 -35.37
N TRP A 41 -29.06 22.16 -35.63
CA TRP A 41 -30.06 22.46 -34.59
C TRP A 41 -30.32 21.27 -33.67
N LEU A 42 -30.29 20.03 -34.18
CA LEU A 42 -30.38 18.82 -33.34
C LEU A 42 -29.15 18.67 -32.45
N LEU A 43 -27.94 18.88 -32.97
CA LEU A 43 -26.72 18.83 -32.16
C LEU A 43 -26.71 19.94 -31.10
N ALA A 44 -27.09 21.17 -31.49
CA ALA A 44 -27.23 22.29 -30.57
C ALA A 44 -28.35 22.06 -29.54
N ALA A 45 -29.46 21.42 -29.93
CA ALA A 45 -30.54 21.09 -29.02
C ALA A 45 -30.16 19.94 -28.07
N VAL A 46 -29.38 18.95 -28.52
CA VAL A 46 -28.84 17.89 -27.67
C VAL A 46 -27.80 18.48 -26.70
N LEU A 47 -26.90 19.34 -27.16
CA LEU A 47 -25.95 20.04 -26.29
C LEU A 47 -26.66 20.98 -25.30
N ALA A 48 -27.70 21.69 -25.74
CA ALA A 48 -28.51 22.53 -24.87
C ALA A 48 -29.36 21.71 -23.89
N LEU A 49 -29.84 20.52 -24.28
CA LEU A 49 -30.53 19.57 -23.40
C LEU A 49 -29.56 18.97 -22.38
N LEU A 50 -28.35 18.57 -22.80
CA LEU A 50 -27.31 18.08 -21.90
C LEU A 50 -26.89 19.17 -20.92
N ALA A 51 -26.66 20.39 -21.40
CA ALA A 51 -26.35 21.54 -20.56
C ALA A 51 -27.52 21.92 -19.62
N ALA A 52 -28.77 21.84 -20.09
CA ALA A 52 -29.95 22.11 -19.26
C ALA A 52 -30.24 20.97 -18.27
N LEU A 53 -29.89 19.72 -18.60
CA LEU A 53 -30.00 18.57 -17.71
C LEU A 53 -28.88 18.58 -16.66
N SER A 54 -27.66 19.01 -16.99
CA SER A 54 -26.61 19.24 -15.99
C SER A 54 -26.98 20.40 -15.06
N ILE A 55 -27.44 21.54 -15.58
CA ILE A 55 -27.96 22.65 -14.76
C ILE A 55 -29.20 22.23 -13.94
N GLY A 56 -30.05 21.35 -14.48
CA GLY A 56 -31.26 20.84 -13.83
C GLY A 56 -30.99 19.79 -12.75
N ALA A 57 -29.98 18.94 -12.93
CA ALA A 57 -29.51 18.00 -11.91
C ALA A 57 -28.85 18.75 -10.74
N VAL A 58 -28.06 19.77 -11.07
CA VAL A 58 -27.43 20.70 -10.13
C VAL A 58 -28.47 21.44 -9.27
N ALA A 59 -29.56 21.95 -9.86
CA ALA A 59 -30.61 22.64 -9.10
C ALA A 59 -31.45 21.71 -8.19
N ALA A 60 -31.31 20.38 -8.31
CA ALA A 60 -32.08 19.38 -7.58
C ALA A 60 -31.30 18.68 -6.45
N HIS A 61 -30.10 19.15 -6.09
CA HIS A 61 -29.19 18.48 -5.15
C HIS A 61 -28.85 17.03 -5.56
N LEU A 62 -28.64 16.77 -6.86
CA LEU A 62 -28.25 15.44 -7.37
C LEU A 62 -26.73 15.25 -7.49
N LEU A 63 -25.94 16.23 -7.05
CA LEU A 63 -24.47 16.27 -7.13
C LEU A 63 -23.85 16.94 -5.88
N GLY A 64 -24.53 16.81 -4.74
CA GLY A 64 -24.16 17.45 -3.48
C GLY A 64 -23.36 16.54 -2.53
N LEU A 65 -23.07 17.03 -1.33
CA LEU A 65 -22.27 16.33 -0.32
C LEU A 65 -22.90 14.99 0.12
N GLN A 66 -24.25 14.92 0.15
CA GLN A 66 -24.96 13.67 0.46
C GLN A 66 -24.77 12.59 -0.62
N ASP A 67 -24.58 13.00 -1.87
CA ASP A 67 -24.36 12.08 -2.98
C ASP A 67 -22.93 11.55 -2.99
N LEU A 68 -22.03 12.02 -2.11
CA LEU A 68 -20.70 11.46 -1.91
C LEU A 68 -20.63 10.41 -0.79
N LEU A 69 -21.70 10.25 0.00
CA LEU A 69 -21.72 9.23 1.05
C LEU A 69 -21.44 7.85 0.46
N LEU A 70 -20.61 7.07 1.14
CA LEU A 70 -20.49 5.66 0.80
C LEU A 70 -21.85 4.96 0.99
N PRO A 71 -22.23 4.01 0.11
CA PRO A 71 -23.47 3.25 0.17
C PRO A 71 -23.88 2.76 1.57
N GLN A 72 -22.94 2.27 2.37
CA GLN A 72 -23.20 1.76 3.72
C GLN A 72 -23.60 2.86 4.73
N ASN A 73 -23.32 4.13 4.44
CA ASN A 73 -23.66 5.28 5.28
C ASN A 73 -25.03 5.90 4.93
N GLN A 74 -25.75 5.38 3.92
CA GLN A 74 -27.12 5.83 3.65
C GLN A 74 -28.09 5.31 4.73
N PRO A 75 -29.05 6.13 5.19
CA PRO A 75 -30.04 5.68 6.16
C PRO A 75 -30.82 4.48 5.62
N ALA A 76 -30.93 3.42 6.40
CA ALA A 76 -31.84 2.32 6.07
C ALA A 76 -33.28 2.86 5.89
N PRO A 77 -34.12 2.24 5.03
CA PRO A 77 -35.50 2.69 4.80
C PRO A 77 -36.36 2.81 6.07
N SER A 78 -35.92 2.21 7.17
CA SER A 78 -36.55 2.21 8.49
C SER A 78 -36.30 3.46 9.32
N GLY A 79 -35.50 4.43 8.86
CA GLY A 79 -35.36 5.75 9.51
C GLY A 79 -34.67 5.73 10.87
N GLN A 80 -33.87 4.71 11.18
CA GLN A 80 -33.02 4.72 12.37
C GLN A 80 -31.76 5.56 12.11
N PRO A 81 -31.47 6.58 12.95
CA PRO A 81 -30.23 7.33 12.84
C PRO A 81 -29.07 6.44 13.29
N SER A 82 -28.15 6.12 12.38
CA SER A 82 -26.84 5.60 12.76
C SER A 82 -26.02 6.74 13.36
N VAL A 83 -25.48 6.54 14.57
CA VAL A 83 -24.54 7.47 15.24
C VAL A 83 -23.12 7.27 14.70
N GLN A 84 -22.99 6.67 13.52
CA GLN A 84 -21.71 6.36 12.89
C GLN A 84 -21.20 7.58 12.13
N GLU A 85 -19.89 7.83 12.20
CA GLU A 85 -19.23 8.81 11.34
C GLU A 85 -19.59 8.54 9.88
N GLN A 86 -19.96 9.60 9.17
CA GLN A 86 -20.35 9.52 7.78
C GLN A 86 -19.08 9.47 6.93
N GLN A 87 -18.99 8.56 5.96
CA GLN A 87 -17.82 8.40 5.10
C GLN A 87 -18.12 8.96 3.71
N LEU A 88 -17.31 9.91 3.23
CA LEU A 88 -17.41 10.47 1.89
C LEU A 88 -16.41 9.80 0.95
N SER A 89 -16.89 9.34 -0.19
CA SER A 89 -16.04 8.99 -1.33
C SER A 89 -15.34 10.24 -1.87
N LEU A 90 -14.02 10.12 -2.07
CA LEU A 90 -13.21 11.16 -2.70
C LEU A 90 -12.98 10.90 -4.20
N SER A 91 -13.68 9.91 -4.75
CA SER A 91 -13.45 9.37 -6.09
C SER A 91 -14.68 9.51 -6.99
N GLY A 92 -15.74 10.13 -6.48
CA GLY A 92 -16.99 10.37 -7.19
C GLY A 92 -18.22 10.03 -6.34
N TYR A 93 -19.39 10.28 -6.94
CA TYR A 93 -20.70 10.11 -6.30
C TYR A 93 -21.05 8.65 -6.03
N ILE A 94 -21.97 8.41 -5.10
CA ILE A 94 -22.42 7.11 -4.58
C ILE A 94 -22.79 6.08 -5.65
N ASN A 95 -23.31 6.54 -6.78
CA ASN A 95 -23.75 5.66 -7.88
C ASN A 95 -22.64 5.37 -8.91
N THR A 96 -21.43 5.87 -8.68
CA THR A 96 -20.28 5.62 -9.55
C THR A 96 -19.65 4.26 -9.22
N PRO A 97 -19.10 3.53 -10.22
CA PRO A 97 -18.36 2.31 -9.97
C PRO A 97 -17.24 2.47 -8.94
N GLU A 98 -16.54 3.61 -8.96
CA GLU A 98 -15.45 3.95 -8.04
C GLU A 98 -15.93 3.99 -6.58
N SER A 99 -17.05 4.69 -6.32
CA SER A 99 -17.63 4.79 -4.96
C SER A 99 -18.17 3.44 -4.47
N GLN A 100 -18.77 2.65 -5.36
CA GLN A 100 -19.28 1.32 -5.01
C GLN A 100 -18.17 0.30 -4.76
N GLY A 101 -17.09 0.34 -5.55
CA GLY A 101 -15.90 -0.48 -5.34
C GLY A 101 -15.19 -0.13 -4.03
N LEU A 102 -15.00 1.16 -3.75
CA LEU A 102 -14.44 1.65 -2.49
C LEU A 102 -15.26 1.18 -1.28
N ALA A 103 -16.58 1.22 -1.38
CA ALA A 103 -17.48 0.78 -0.33
C ALA A 103 -17.33 -0.70 0.00
N GLU A 104 -17.32 -1.57 -1.02
CA GLU A 104 -17.14 -3.01 -0.82
C GLU A 104 -15.73 -3.35 -0.31
N TRP A 105 -14.71 -2.62 -0.77
CA TRP A 105 -13.34 -2.77 -0.28
C TRP A 105 -13.25 -2.44 1.22
N ASN A 106 -13.83 -1.32 1.64
CA ASN A 106 -13.86 -0.93 3.04
C ASN A 106 -14.68 -1.87 3.92
N GLU A 107 -15.80 -2.41 3.41
CA GLU A 107 -16.58 -3.42 4.12
C GLU A 107 -15.74 -4.67 4.37
N PHE A 108 -15.03 -5.15 3.36
CA PHE A 108 -14.09 -6.27 3.51
C PHE A 108 -13.01 -5.95 4.55
N LEU A 109 -12.28 -4.84 4.40
CA LEU A 109 -11.22 -4.44 5.33
C LEU A 109 -11.71 -4.35 6.79
N SER A 110 -12.93 -3.85 7.01
CA SER A 110 -13.50 -3.71 8.36
C SER A 110 -13.75 -5.03 9.08
N SER A 111 -13.81 -6.14 8.34
CA SER A 111 -14.09 -7.48 8.85
C SER A 111 -12.92 -8.46 8.73
N TYR A 112 -11.96 -8.19 7.86
CA TYR A 112 -10.89 -9.12 7.50
C TYR A 112 -9.85 -9.30 8.62
N ASP A 113 -9.31 -8.20 9.12
CA ASP A 113 -8.27 -8.19 10.16
C ASP A 113 -8.56 -7.09 11.19
N PRO A 114 -9.72 -7.17 11.89
CA PRO A 114 -10.22 -6.07 12.71
C PRO A 114 -9.32 -5.73 13.91
N ASP A 115 -8.44 -6.66 14.31
CA ASP A 115 -7.50 -6.46 15.40
C ASP A 115 -6.02 -6.49 15.00
N GLY A 116 -5.73 -6.59 13.70
CA GLY A 116 -4.38 -6.54 13.14
C GLY A 116 -3.54 -7.79 13.41
N ALA A 117 -4.12 -8.87 13.92
CA ALA A 117 -3.37 -10.10 14.23
C ALA A 117 -2.72 -10.70 12.98
N ILE A 118 -3.38 -10.61 11.82
CA ILE A 118 -2.81 -11.11 10.55
C ILE A 118 -1.65 -10.20 10.11
N LEU A 119 -1.85 -8.88 10.13
CA LEU A 119 -0.81 -7.92 9.80
C LEU A 119 0.43 -8.06 10.69
N ASN A 120 0.25 -8.31 11.99
CA ASN A 120 1.36 -8.53 12.92
C ASN A 120 2.17 -9.79 12.57
N VAL A 121 1.51 -10.85 12.10
CA VAL A 121 2.16 -12.08 11.63
C VAL A 121 2.99 -11.84 10.37
N VAL A 122 2.43 -11.09 9.42
CA VAL A 122 3.15 -10.70 8.19
C VAL A 122 4.33 -9.78 8.52
N GLY A 123 4.11 -8.79 9.39
CA GLY A 123 5.09 -7.76 9.72
C GLY A 123 5.48 -6.95 8.48
N ASN A 124 6.76 -6.61 8.35
CA ASN A 124 7.29 -5.89 7.18
C ASN A 124 7.65 -6.81 6.01
N TYR A 125 7.28 -8.11 6.07
CA TYR A 125 7.55 -9.02 4.97
C TYR A 125 6.67 -8.65 3.77
N VAL A 126 7.31 -8.30 2.64
CA VAL A 126 6.62 -8.08 1.37
C VAL A 126 6.69 -9.37 0.57
N ASP A 127 5.56 -10.06 0.40
CA ASP A 127 5.48 -11.19 -0.54
C ASP A 127 5.68 -10.65 -1.96
N PRO A 128 6.72 -11.09 -2.71
CA PRO A 128 6.94 -10.64 -4.08
C PRO A 128 5.73 -10.88 -5.02
N ALA A 129 4.87 -11.86 -4.73
CA ALA A 129 3.64 -12.09 -5.48
C ALA A 129 2.58 -10.99 -5.26
N LEU A 130 2.66 -10.26 -4.15
CA LEU A 130 1.72 -9.20 -3.77
C LEU A 130 2.26 -7.79 -4.07
N ALA A 131 3.53 -7.65 -4.45
CA ALA A 131 4.18 -6.36 -4.71
C ALA A 131 3.44 -5.48 -5.73
N GLN A 132 2.71 -6.07 -6.67
CA GLN A 132 1.90 -5.33 -7.64
C GLN A 132 0.70 -4.58 -7.04
N TYR A 133 0.33 -4.88 -5.79
CA TYR A 133 -0.80 -4.28 -5.08
C TYR A 133 -0.37 -3.30 -3.97
N HIS A 134 0.90 -2.88 -3.94
CA HIS A 134 1.45 -2.02 -2.88
C HIS A 134 0.68 -0.70 -2.69
N CYS A 135 0.01 -0.20 -3.74
CA CYS A 135 -0.84 0.98 -3.66
C CYS A 135 -2.09 0.81 -2.78
N TYR A 136 -2.41 -0.41 -2.32
CA TYR A 136 -3.63 -0.77 -1.58
C TYR A 136 -3.35 -1.42 -0.22
N LEU A 137 -2.09 -1.39 0.25
CA LEU A 137 -1.67 -2.03 1.50
C LEU A 137 -2.08 -3.52 1.59
N VAL A 138 -2.02 -4.23 0.47
CA VAL A 138 -2.35 -5.66 0.40
C VAL A 138 -1.19 -6.47 1.00
N TYR A 139 -1.46 -7.20 2.08
CA TYR A 139 -0.46 -8.03 2.77
C TYR A 139 -0.80 -9.54 2.78
N THR A 140 -1.92 -9.94 2.18
CA THR A 140 -2.26 -11.37 1.99
C THR A 140 -2.83 -11.64 0.59
N GLN A 141 -2.75 -12.90 0.16
CA GLN A 141 -3.38 -13.33 -1.10
C GLN A 141 -4.90 -13.17 -1.08
N GLU A 142 -5.55 -13.32 0.08
CA GLU A 142 -7.01 -13.14 0.19
C GLU A 142 -7.41 -11.67 -0.04
N MET A 143 -6.63 -10.73 0.49
CA MET A 143 -6.81 -9.30 0.19
C MET A 143 -6.63 -9.03 -1.31
N ALA A 144 -5.61 -9.61 -1.94
CA ALA A 144 -5.38 -9.48 -3.39
C ALA A 144 -6.55 -10.05 -4.21
N ASP A 145 -7.00 -11.26 -3.88
CA ASP A 145 -8.12 -11.92 -4.57
C ASP A 145 -9.41 -11.09 -4.44
N LYS A 146 -9.66 -10.53 -3.25
CA LYS A 146 -10.82 -9.67 -3.02
C LYS A 146 -10.73 -8.34 -3.76
N LEU A 147 -9.55 -7.73 -3.78
CA LEU A 147 -9.28 -6.49 -4.50
C LEU A 147 -9.52 -6.67 -6.02
N GLU A 148 -9.01 -7.76 -6.60
CA GLU A 148 -9.23 -8.14 -8.00
C GLU A 148 -10.70 -8.48 -8.30
N GLU A 149 -11.40 -9.16 -7.38
CA GLU A 149 -12.84 -9.42 -7.50
C GLU A 149 -13.62 -8.11 -7.62
N ILE A 150 -13.35 -7.14 -6.74
CA ILE A 150 -14.00 -5.82 -6.72
C ILE A 150 -13.67 -5.06 -8.00
N ALA A 151 -12.38 -5.00 -8.38
CA ALA A 151 -11.94 -4.32 -9.60
C ALA A 151 -12.66 -4.88 -10.83
N ALA A 152 -12.72 -6.20 -10.98
CA ALA A 152 -13.43 -6.86 -12.08
C ALA A 152 -14.94 -6.59 -12.05
N LYS A 153 -15.58 -6.66 -10.87
CA LYS A 153 -17.02 -6.43 -10.69
C LYS A 153 -17.45 -5.04 -11.14
N TYR A 154 -16.67 -4.03 -10.80
CA TYR A 154 -16.95 -2.62 -11.12
C TYR A 154 -16.27 -2.12 -12.39
N THR A 155 -15.53 -2.98 -13.10
CA THR A 155 -14.75 -2.62 -14.30
C THR A 155 -13.76 -1.48 -14.01
N LEU A 156 -13.07 -1.58 -12.89
CA LEU A 156 -12.06 -0.63 -12.43
C LEU A 156 -10.66 -1.20 -12.70
N SER A 157 -9.73 -0.31 -13.01
CA SER A 157 -8.29 -0.60 -12.99
C SER A 157 -7.73 -0.46 -11.58
N LEU A 158 -6.64 -1.17 -11.30
CA LEU A 158 -5.89 -1.07 -10.06
C LEU A 158 -4.62 -0.25 -10.29
N HIS A 159 -4.27 0.56 -9.29
CA HIS A 159 -3.00 1.25 -9.21
C HIS A 159 -1.85 0.25 -9.03
N THR A 160 -0.81 0.43 -9.83
CA THR A 160 0.34 -0.45 -9.95
C THR A 160 1.65 0.21 -9.55
N TRP A 161 1.69 1.55 -9.52
CA TRP A 161 2.80 2.33 -8.98
C TRP A 161 2.36 3.77 -8.68
N ASN A 162 3.13 4.43 -7.83
CA ASN A 162 3.01 5.87 -7.56
C ASN A 162 4.41 6.51 -7.48
N HIS A 163 4.46 7.82 -7.63
CA HIS A 163 5.66 8.63 -7.52
C HIS A 163 5.46 9.67 -6.42
N VAL A 164 6.46 9.82 -5.54
CA VAL A 164 6.47 10.87 -4.52
C VAL A 164 6.90 12.17 -5.17
N VAL A 165 6.02 13.16 -5.14
CA VAL A 165 6.33 14.52 -5.59
C VAL A 165 6.82 15.30 -4.38
N GLU A 166 8.07 15.74 -4.41
CA GLU A 166 8.78 16.26 -3.23
C GLU A 166 8.45 17.73 -2.96
N ASP A 167 8.23 18.53 -4.01
CA ASP A 167 8.01 19.97 -3.88
C ASP A 167 7.11 20.59 -4.96
N GLN A 168 6.74 21.85 -4.75
CA GLN A 168 5.91 22.65 -5.65
C GLN A 168 6.51 22.79 -7.06
N GLY A 169 7.83 22.90 -7.19
CA GLY A 169 8.49 23.02 -8.50
C GLY A 169 8.28 21.75 -9.34
N GLU A 170 8.31 20.59 -8.70
CA GLU A 170 8.03 19.31 -9.33
C GLU A 170 6.54 19.18 -9.73
N TRP A 171 5.60 19.57 -8.87
CA TRP A 171 4.17 19.64 -9.23
C TRP A 171 3.93 20.45 -10.52
N VAL A 172 4.53 21.63 -10.59
CA VAL A 172 4.43 22.51 -11.76
C VAL A 172 5.08 21.88 -12.99
N SER A 173 6.17 21.13 -12.83
CA SER A 173 6.83 20.41 -13.92
C SER A 173 5.96 19.28 -14.48
N LEU A 174 5.24 18.56 -13.60
CA LEU A 174 4.44 17.39 -13.98
C LEU A 174 3.07 17.77 -14.57
N LEU A 175 2.39 18.74 -13.97
CA LEU A 175 0.99 19.05 -14.27
C LEU A 175 0.78 20.47 -14.84
N GLY A 176 1.85 21.23 -15.01
CA GLY A 176 1.78 22.67 -15.25
C GLY A 176 1.41 23.45 -13.99
N ASP A 177 1.43 24.77 -14.09
CA ASP A 177 1.12 25.66 -12.95
C ASP A 177 -0.39 25.75 -12.67
N PHE A 178 -0.95 24.64 -12.18
CA PHE A 178 -2.35 24.56 -11.75
C PHE A 178 -2.58 25.18 -10.37
N LEU A 179 -1.50 25.38 -9.61
CA LEU A 179 -1.50 25.89 -8.24
C LEU A 179 -1.80 27.38 -8.19
N GLY A 180 -1.40 28.16 -9.20
CA GLY A 180 -1.63 29.60 -9.19
C GLY A 180 -0.97 30.25 -7.97
N ASP A 181 -1.76 30.92 -7.13
CA ASP A 181 -1.27 31.59 -5.92
C ASP A 181 -1.11 30.64 -4.71
N ASN A 182 -1.37 29.34 -4.89
CA ASN A 182 -1.27 28.34 -3.83
C ASN A 182 0.16 27.85 -3.60
N THR A 183 0.40 27.34 -2.38
CA THR A 183 1.58 26.54 -2.06
C THR A 183 1.18 25.07 -1.91
N ALA A 184 1.93 24.18 -2.55
CA ALA A 184 1.77 22.74 -2.44
C ALA A 184 2.94 22.12 -1.69
N TYR A 185 2.65 21.25 -0.73
CA TYR A 185 3.64 20.40 -0.09
C TYR A 185 3.87 19.12 -0.90
N SER A 186 4.71 18.24 -0.37
CA SER A 186 4.93 16.91 -0.92
C SER A 186 3.61 16.12 -1.00
N GLY A 187 3.50 15.25 -1.98
CA GLY A 187 2.37 14.35 -2.12
C GLY A 187 2.68 13.18 -3.04
N LYS A 188 1.65 12.54 -3.57
CA LYS A 188 1.80 11.37 -4.44
C LYS A 188 0.98 11.51 -5.71
N ILE A 189 1.54 11.08 -6.83
CA ILE A 189 0.86 10.91 -8.12
C ILE A 189 0.94 9.45 -8.57
N TYR A 190 -0.19 8.88 -8.95
CA TYR A 190 -0.34 7.52 -9.44
C TYR A 190 -0.18 7.47 -10.97
N GLU A 191 -0.01 6.27 -11.51
CA GLU A 191 0.29 6.05 -12.92
C GLU A 191 -0.81 6.53 -13.88
N ASP A 192 -2.05 6.60 -13.41
CA ASP A 192 -3.19 7.08 -14.20
C ASP A 192 -3.34 8.60 -14.15
N GLY A 193 -2.56 9.27 -13.29
CA GLY A 193 -2.66 10.68 -12.99
C GLY A 193 -3.53 11.01 -11.77
N THR A 194 -4.07 10.05 -11.03
CA THR A 194 -4.67 10.33 -9.72
C THR A 194 -3.58 10.93 -8.82
N PHE A 195 -3.88 11.98 -8.05
CA PHE A 195 -2.90 12.54 -7.12
C PHE A 195 -3.55 13.18 -5.90
N HIS A 196 -2.76 13.33 -4.85
CA HIS A 196 -3.12 14.14 -3.68
C HIS A 196 -1.91 14.91 -3.15
N TYR A 197 -2.17 16.07 -2.55
CA TYR A 197 -1.18 16.84 -1.81
C TYR A 197 -1.88 17.68 -0.74
N ASP A 198 -1.13 18.01 0.32
CA ASP A 198 -1.54 19.02 1.30
C ASP A 198 -0.98 20.37 0.88
N GLY A 199 -1.72 21.45 1.12
CA GLY A 199 -1.30 22.79 0.70
C GLY A 199 -2.01 23.89 1.45
N TYR A 200 -1.70 25.13 1.07
CA TYR A 200 -2.38 26.29 1.62
C TYR A 200 -2.46 27.45 0.62
N LEU A 201 -3.46 28.30 0.85
CA LEU A 201 -3.59 29.61 0.23
C LEU A 201 -3.45 30.70 1.29
N THR A 202 -2.59 31.68 1.08
CA THR A 202 -2.59 32.89 1.92
C THR A 202 -3.65 33.85 1.38
N THR A 203 -4.71 34.10 2.16
CA THR A 203 -5.76 35.04 1.78
C THR A 203 -5.25 36.47 1.74
N SER A 204 -6.01 37.37 1.10
CA SER A 204 -5.67 38.81 1.05
C SER A 204 -5.55 39.48 2.42
N GLU A 205 -6.15 38.88 3.46
CA GLU A 205 -6.06 39.34 4.86
C GLU A 205 -4.88 38.72 5.63
N GLY A 206 -4.04 37.91 4.96
CA GLY A 206 -2.85 37.28 5.54
C GLY A 206 -3.14 36.02 6.35
N ARG A 207 -4.34 35.44 6.22
CA ARG A 207 -4.70 34.15 6.84
C ARG A 207 -4.25 33.00 5.93
N GLU A 208 -3.71 31.94 6.51
CA GLU A 208 -3.46 30.69 5.77
C GLU A 208 -4.70 29.79 5.80
N LEU A 209 -5.21 29.47 4.62
CA LEU A 209 -6.26 28.50 4.40
C LEU A 209 -5.62 27.16 4.05
N ASN A 210 -5.42 26.31 5.05
CA ASN A 210 -4.85 24.98 4.86
C ASN A 210 -5.89 24.01 4.28
N TYR A 211 -5.48 23.18 3.34
CA TYR A 211 -6.36 22.22 2.68
C TYR A 211 -5.61 20.96 2.24
N GLN A 212 -6.39 19.92 1.93
CA GLN A 212 -5.93 18.70 1.27
C GLN A 212 -6.61 18.62 -0.08
N PHE A 213 -5.83 18.54 -1.15
CA PHE A 213 -6.32 18.50 -2.53
C PHE A 213 -6.17 17.10 -3.09
N ARG A 214 -7.23 16.57 -3.70
CA ARG A 214 -7.19 15.31 -4.45
C ARG A 214 -7.83 15.46 -5.82
N ARG A 215 -7.18 14.89 -6.84
CA ARG A 215 -7.80 14.56 -8.14
C ARG A 215 -7.82 13.04 -8.29
N SER A 216 -9.00 12.47 -8.46
CA SER A 216 -9.20 11.04 -8.69
C SER A 216 -9.62 10.81 -10.15
N VAL A 217 -8.81 10.08 -10.91
CA VAL A 217 -9.11 9.77 -12.31
C VAL A 217 -10.18 8.68 -12.37
N LYS A 218 -11.16 8.84 -13.27
CA LYS A 218 -12.28 7.88 -13.39
C LYS A 218 -11.81 6.59 -14.04
N GLY A 219 -12.39 5.47 -13.60
CA GLY A 219 -12.08 4.12 -14.07
C GLY A 219 -10.98 3.41 -13.28
N ALA A 220 -10.51 3.97 -12.16
CA ALA A 220 -9.56 3.35 -11.26
C ALA A 220 -10.17 3.20 -9.85
N LEU A 221 -9.86 2.07 -9.18
CA LEU A 221 -10.25 1.87 -7.79
C LEU A 221 -9.35 2.73 -6.90
N ASN A 222 -9.96 3.67 -6.21
CA ASN A 222 -9.31 4.56 -5.26
C ASN A 222 -9.78 4.20 -3.86
N ASP A 223 -8.87 3.88 -2.95
CA ASP A 223 -9.13 3.28 -1.63
C ASP A 223 -9.36 4.27 -0.49
N VAL A 224 -9.22 5.58 -0.74
CA VAL A 224 -9.36 6.61 0.30
C VAL A 224 -10.77 7.22 0.35
N TYR A 225 -11.32 7.29 1.56
CA TYR A 225 -12.53 8.03 1.93
C TYR A 225 -12.22 9.09 3.00
N LEU A 226 -13.14 10.04 3.21
CA LEU A 226 -13.04 11.04 4.27
C LEU A 226 -14.16 10.86 5.32
N PRO A 227 -13.82 10.56 6.59
CA PRO A 227 -14.79 10.57 7.67
C PRO A 227 -15.17 12.01 8.02
N VAL A 228 -16.47 12.26 8.14
CA VAL A 228 -17.06 13.55 8.49
C VAL A 228 -18.16 13.36 9.54
N GLY A 229 -18.34 14.40 10.37
CA GLY A 229 -19.50 14.51 11.24
C GLY A 229 -20.79 14.71 10.45
N GLY A 230 -21.90 14.92 11.16
CA GLY A 230 -23.23 15.06 10.54
C GLY A 230 -23.27 16.15 9.46
N LEU A 231 -23.60 15.75 8.23
CA LEU A 231 -23.65 16.66 7.07
C LEU A 231 -24.70 17.78 7.18
N SER A 232 -25.65 17.67 8.10
CA SER A 232 -26.69 18.69 8.32
C SER A 232 -26.17 20.06 8.78
N ALA A 233 -24.92 20.12 9.25
CA ALA A 233 -24.28 21.35 9.70
C ALA A 233 -23.63 22.15 8.55
N TYR A 234 -23.53 21.57 7.36
CA TYR A 234 -22.89 22.20 6.20
C TYR A 234 -23.90 23.02 5.42
N GLU A 235 -23.48 24.22 5.03
CA GLU A 235 -24.18 25.00 4.02
C GLU A 235 -23.56 24.70 2.66
N GLU A 236 -24.34 24.10 1.76
CA GLU A 236 -23.95 23.79 0.38
C GLU A 236 -24.41 24.91 -0.57
N TRP A 237 -23.55 25.33 -1.51
CA TRP A 237 -23.95 26.20 -2.61
C TRP A 237 -23.10 25.98 -3.87
N TYR A 238 -23.69 26.30 -5.02
CA TYR A 238 -22.99 26.23 -6.30
C TYR A 238 -22.27 27.54 -6.61
N TYR A 239 -21.07 27.41 -7.17
CA TYR A 239 -20.24 28.52 -7.61
C TYR A 239 -19.72 28.28 -9.01
N LYS A 240 -19.67 29.35 -9.81
CA LYS A 240 -19.02 29.34 -11.12
C LYS A 240 -17.80 30.23 -11.06
N THR A 241 -16.62 29.65 -11.23
CA THR A 241 -15.35 30.38 -11.17
C THR A 241 -15.25 31.43 -12.27
N GLY A 242 -14.35 32.39 -12.12
CA GLY A 242 -14.03 33.38 -13.16
C GLY A 242 -13.60 32.74 -14.48
N ALA A 243 -12.97 31.55 -14.41
CA ALA A 243 -12.57 30.74 -15.57
C ALA A 243 -13.73 29.88 -16.15
N GLY A 244 -14.90 29.86 -15.50
CA GLY A 244 -16.11 29.22 -16.00
C GLY A 244 -16.34 27.79 -15.53
N TRP A 245 -15.59 27.29 -14.55
CA TRP A 245 -15.76 25.96 -13.96
C TRP A 245 -16.91 25.95 -12.96
N GLU A 246 -17.69 24.89 -12.96
CA GLU A 246 -18.80 24.68 -12.02
C GLU A 246 -18.28 23.89 -10.82
N ILE A 247 -18.43 24.50 -9.64
CA ILE A 247 -17.88 24.03 -8.38
C ILE A 247 -19.01 23.95 -7.35
N THR A 248 -19.13 22.83 -6.66
CA THR A 248 -19.94 22.74 -5.43
C THR A 248 -19.05 23.12 -4.26
N LEU A 249 -19.52 24.07 -3.45
CA LEU A 249 -18.84 24.51 -2.24
C LEU A 249 -19.71 24.19 -1.03
N ASP A 250 -19.07 23.65 0.00
CA ASP A 250 -19.69 23.32 1.27
C ASP A 250 -18.92 23.96 2.40
N LEU A 251 -19.60 24.54 3.37
CA LEU A 251 -18.96 25.13 4.54
C LEU A 251 -19.70 24.76 5.81
N GLY A 252 -19.02 24.01 6.68
CA GLY A 252 -19.47 23.65 8.01
C GLY A 252 -18.73 24.44 9.10
N PRO A 253 -19.01 24.12 10.38
CA PRO A 253 -18.37 24.78 11.52
C PRO A 253 -16.86 24.53 11.59
N ASP A 254 -16.41 23.31 11.34
CA ASP A 254 -15.02 22.86 11.53
C ASP A 254 -14.19 22.77 10.24
N ARG A 255 -14.83 22.61 9.09
CA ARG A 255 -14.18 22.43 7.78
C ARG A 255 -15.08 22.86 6.62
N GLY A 256 -14.49 22.96 5.43
CA GLY A 256 -15.22 23.20 4.18
C GLY A 256 -14.78 22.26 3.07
N PHE A 257 -15.58 22.16 1.99
CA PHE A 257 -15.28 21.32 0.84
C PHE A 257 -15.42 22.09 -0.47
N LEU A 258 -14.62 21.67 -1.45
CA LEU A 258 -14.72 22.07 -2.84
C LEU A 258 -14.78 20.83 -3.70
N LEU A 259 -15.81 20.72 -4.54
CA LEU A 259 -16.06 19.56 -5.39
C LEU A 259 -16.22 20.01 -6.83
N THR A 260 -15.57 19.32 -7.76
CA THR A 260 -15.83 19.50 -9.19
C THR A 260 -15.54 18.24 -10.00
N ASP A 261 -16.43 17.96 -10.95
CA ASP A 261 -16.25 16.88 -11.93
C ASP A 261 -15.72 17.49 -13.23
N LEU A 262 -14.48 17.14 -13.58
CA LEU A 262 -13.80 17.64 -14.78
C LEU A 262 -14.14 16.81 -16.04
N GLY A 263 -14.99 15.80 -15.91
CA GLY A 263 -15.38 14.88 -16.97
C GLY A 263 -14.63 13.55 -16.88
N ASP A 264 -13.30 13.58 -16.97
CA ASP A 264 -12.39 12.43 -16.88
C ASP A 264 -11.81 12.20 -15.49
N SER A 265 -11.97 13.16 -14.58
CA SER A 265 -11.53 13.06 -13.19
C SER A 265 -12.47 13.83 -12.25
N PHE A 266 -12.43 13.47 -10.97
CA PHE A 266 -13.16 14.10 -9.89
C PHE A 266 -12.17 14.81 -8.96
N VAL A 267 -12.41 16.09 -8.66
CA VAL A 267 -11.58 16.87 -7.73
C VAL A 267 -12.35 17.07 -6.42
N PHE A 268 -11.67 16.78 -5.32
CA PHE A 268 -12.14 17.02 -3.96
C PHE A 268 -11.07 17.81 -3.20
N VAL A 269 -11.46 18.92 -2.57
CA VAL A 269 -10.58 19.68 -1.68
C VAL A 269 -11.21 19.73 -0.28
N ASN A 270 -10.48 19.24 0.71
CA ASN A 270 -10.82 19.31 2.13
C ASN A 270 -10.16 20.53 2.76
N VAL A 271 -10.93 21.59 3.04
CA VAL A 271 -10.44 22.79 3.73
C VAL A 271 -10.47 22.55 5.23
N LEU A 272 -9.30 22.61 5.89
CA LEU A 272 -9.10 22.18 7.28
C LEU A 272 -9.59 23.22 8.32
N ALA A 273 -10.48 24.12 7.93
CA ALA A 273 -11.07 25.15 8.76
C ALA A 273 -12.48 25.49 8.26
N GLY A 274 -13.37 25.86 9.18
CA GLY A 274 -14.76 26.21 8.91
C GLY A 274 -15.16 27.55 9.52
N THR A 275 -16.47 27.76 9.68
CA THR A 275 -17.00 29.04 10.17
C THR A 275 -16.53 29.38 11.60
N ASP A 276 -16.23 28.38 12.43
CA ASP A 276 -15.78 28.60 13.82
C ASP A 276 -14.39 29.22 13.87
N GLN A 277 -13.58 29.00 12.83
CA GLN A 277 -12.27 29.61 12.62
C GLN A 277 -12.36 30.90 11.77
N GLY A 278 -13.58 31.36 11.47
CA GLY A 278 -13.84 32.58 10.73
C GLY A 278 -13.68 32.44 9.22
N ILE A 279 -13.69 31.22 8.67
CA ILE A 279 -13.74 31.00 7.22
C ILE A 279 -15.10 31.47 6.70
N THR A 280 -15.06 32.20 5.60
CA THR A 280 -16.22 32.78 4.95
C THR A 280 -16.49 32.11 3.61
N LYS A 281 -17.71 32.31 3.09
CA LYS A 281 -18.02 31.93 1.70
C LYS A 281 -17.15 32.62 0.66
N GLN A 282 -16.61 33.80 0.98
CA GLN A 282 -15.71 34.50 0.06
C GLN A 282 -14.35 33.79 0.02
N ASP A 283 -13.81 33.37 1.18
CA ASP A 283 -12.57 32.59 1.23
C ASP A 283 -12.67 31.30 0.41
N MET A 284 -13.81 30.60 0.49
CA MET A 284 -14.06 29.39 -0.31
C MET A 284 -14.11 29.66 -1.82
N LYS A 285 -14.66 30.81 -2.23
CA LYS A 285 -14.70 31.22 -3.64
C LYS A 285 -13.32 31.64 -4.15
N ASP A 286 -12.58 32.39 -3.33
CA ASP A 286 -11.22 32.83 -3.65
C ASP A 286 -10.29 31.62 -3.80
N LEU A 287 -10.43 30.61 -2.92
CA LEU A 287 -9.75 29.33 -3.08
C LEU A 287 -10.15 28.65 -4.40
N ALA A 288 -11.44 28.57 -4.72
CA ALA A 288 -11.89 27.98 -5.98
C ALA A 288 -11.35 28.68 -7.22
N ASP A 289 -11.27 30.02 -7.21
CA ASP A 289 -10.73 30.81 -8.32
C ASP A 289 -9.20 30.76 -8.42
N SER A 290 -8.50 30.38 -7.34
CA SER A 290 -7.04 30.33 -7.31
C SER A 290 -6.44 29.16 -8.11
N PHE A 291 -7.20 28.08 -8.31
CA PHE A 291 -6.75 26.90 -9.07
C PHE A 291 -7.02 27.03 -10.57
N ASN A 292 -6.06 26.61 -11.38
CA ASN A 292 -6.24 26.50 -12.83
C ASN A 292 -6.62 25.07 -13.25
N PHE A 293 -7.91 24.72 -13.08
CA PHE A 293 -8.46 23.41 -13.44
C PHE A 293 -8.29 23.02 -14.91
N SER A 294 -8.06 23.98 -15.81
CA SER A 294 -7.82 23.68 -17.24
C SER A 294 -6.52 22.94 -17.51
N LEU A 295 -5.59 22.93 -16.56
CA LEU A 295 -4.36 22.15 -16.62
C LEU A 295 -4.55 20.73 -16.05
N LEU A 296 -5.67 20.48 -15.38
CA LEU A 296 -5.98 19.18 -14.77
C LEU A 296 -6.83 18.28 -15.67
N THR A 297 -7.32 18.78 -16.81
CA THR A 297 -8.09 18.03 -17.80
C THR A 297 -7.79 18.50 -19.24
N PRO A 298 -7.69 17.59 -20.24
CA PRO A 298 -7.76 16.14 -20.10
C PRO A 298 -6.57 15.59 -19.31
N VAL A 299 -6.79 14.53 -18.55
CA VAL A 299 -5.76 13.86 -17.75
C VAL A 299 -4.63 13.38 -18.65
N GLN A 300 -3.40 13.69 -18.25
CA GLN A 300 -2.19 13.16 -18.85
C GLN A 300 -1.48 12.30 -17.79
N PRO A 301 -1.33 10.99 -18.05
CA PRO A 301 -0.54 10.11 -17.20
C PRO A 301 0.89 10.62 -17.04
N PRO A 302 1.50 10.52 -15.84
CA PRO A 302 2.93 10.76 -15.67
C PRO A 302 3.78 9.81 -16.51
N ASP A 303 5.05 10.18 -16.76
CA ASP A 303 5.99 9.30 -17.46
C ASP A 303 6.20 8.03 -16.63
N GLN A 304 6.14 6.88 -17.30
CA GLN A 304 6.35 5.58 -16.68
C GLN A 304 7.74 5.44 -16.03
N SER A 305 8.73 6.24 -16.46
CA SER A 305 10.05 6.26 -15.82
C SER A 305 10.05 6.83 -14.40
N LEU A 306 8.98 7.50 -13.98
CA LEU A 306 8.80 8.00 -12.61
C LEU A 306 8.27 6.93 -11.66
N GLY A 307 7.83 5.78 -12.19
CA GLY A 307 7.49 4.65 -11.36
C GLY A 307 8.69 4.25 -10.52
N GLU A 308 8.65 4.61 -9.25
CA GLU A 308 9.52 4.01 -8.25
C GLU A 308 9.11 2.54 -8.22
N ALA A 309 9.95 1.68 -8.80
CA ALA A 309 10.09 0.37 -8.19
C ALA A 309 10.49 0.72 -6.75
N GLU A 310 9.63 0.41 -5.78
CA GLU A 310 10.09 0.39 -4.39
C GLU A 310 11.47 -0.27 -4.41
N PRO A 311 12.41 0.19 -3.57
CA PRO A 311 13.59 -0.61 -3.35
C PRO A 311 13.05 -2.01 -3.16
N GLN A 312 13.42 -2.95 -4.05
CA GLN A 312 13.75 -4.24 -3.52
C GLN A 312 14.68 -3.85 -2.37
N GLU A 313 14.19 -3.90 -1.14
CA GLU A 313 15.06 -4.27 -0.05
C GLU A 313 15.74 -5.49 -0.63
N SER A 314 16.95 -5.23 -1.14
CA SER A 314 17.82 -6.22 -1.68
C SER A 314 17.75 -7.32 -0.66
N GLY A 315 17.22 -8.48 -1.07
CA GLY A 315 16.92 -9.58 -0.17
C GLY A 315 18.06 -9.75 0.83
N PRO A 316 17.72 -10.14 2.07
CA PRO A 316 18.33 -9.67 3.30
C PRO A 316 19.75 -9.17 3.06
N ALA A 317 19.97 -7.86 3.15
CA ALA A 317 21.30 -7.32 3.29
C ALA A 317 21.97 -8.17 4.38
N VAL A 318 22.90 -9.03 3.98
CA VAL A 318 23.61 -9.89 4.93
C VAL A 318 24.31 -8.91 5.86
N LEU A 319 23.71 -8.69 7.02
CA LEU A 319 24.26 -7.76 7.98
C LEU A 319 25.63 -8.29 8.34
N PRO A 320 26.69 -7.47 8.22
CA PRO A 320 28.03 -7.93 8.50
C PRO A 320 28.11 -8.39 9.95
N LEU A 321 28.75 -9.53 10.19
CA LEU A 321 29.09 -9.98 11.54
C LEU A 321 29.79 -8.85 12.30
N SER A 322 29.48 -8.73 13.60
CA SER A 322 30.32 -7.89 14.45
C SER A 322 31.72 -8.49 14.56
N ALA A 323 32.73 -7.64 14.76
CA ALA A 323 34.11 -8.09 14.90
C ALA A 323 34.30 -9.10 16.05
N GLN A 324 33.48 -9.01 17.10
CA GLN A 324 33.47 -9.92 18.23
C GLN A 324 32.96 -11.31 17.84
N LEU A 325 31.87 -11.38 17.06
CA LEU A 325 31.36 -12.65 16.56
C LEU A 325 32.34 -13.30 15.56
N GLU A 326 32.96 -12.51 14.70
CA GLU A 326 34.03 -12.99 13.80
C GLU A 326 35.20 -13.60 14.59
N GLN A 327 35.61 -12.97 15.68
CA GLN A 327 36.67 -13.48 16.53
C GLN A 327 36.32 -14.81 17.22
N VAL A 328 35.07 -15.00 17.64
CA VAL A 328 34.61 -16.28 18.20
C VAL A 328 34.59 -17.36 17.13
N LEU A 329 34.04 -17.06 15.95
CA LEU A 329 33.89 -18.01 14.85
C LEU A 329 35.21 -18.40 14.20
N TRP A 330 36.12 -17.43 13.97
CA TRP A 330 37.30 -17.61 13.12
C TRP A 330 38.62 -17.66 13.89
N GLU A 331 38.71 -16.96 15.02
CA GLU A 331 39.93 -16.94 15.84
C GLU A 331 39.85 -17.86 17.07
N ASP A 332 38.75 -18.63 17.21
CA ASP A 332 38.45 -19.48 18.38
C ASP A 332 38.55 -18.69 19.70
N ARG A 333 38.11 -17.43 19.71
CA ARG A 333 38.06 -16.65 20.96
C ARG A 333 37.02 -17.20 21.93
N PRO A 334 37.22 -17.05 23.24
CA PRO A 334 36.23 -17.48 24.23
C PRO A 334 34.93 -16.67 24.15
N PHE A 335 33.81 -17.34 24.35
CA PHE A 335 32.48 -16.74 24.57
C PHE A 335 31.88 -17.29 25.87
N TYR A 336 30.81 -16.67 26.36
CA TYR A 336 30.07 -17.11 27.54
C TYR A 336 28.89 -18.01 27.13
N ASP A 337 29.00 -19.30 27.39
CA ASP A 337 27.93 -20.28 27.23
C ASP A 337 26.92 -20.09 28.37
N ALA A 338 25.78 -19.52 28.01
CA ALA A 338 24.76 -19.05 28.94
C ALA A 338 24.00 -20.19 29.60
N ASP A 339 23.77 -21.29 28.87
CA ASP A 339 23.02 -22.45 29.38
C ASP A 339 23.80 -23.20 30.46
N TYR A 340 25.13 -23.26 30.35
CA TYR A 340 26.00 -23.96 31.29
C TYR A 340 26.80 -23.05 32.22
N ASN A 341 26.61 -21.72 32.14
CA ASN A 341 27.30 -20.70 32.94
C ASN A 341 28.83 -20.86 32.96
N ARG A 342 29.45 -20.89 31.78
CA ARG A 342 30.89 -21.12 31.62
C ARG A 342 31.46 -20.33 30.44
N THR A 343 32.73 -19.97 30.53
CA THR A 343 33.47 -19.34 29.43
C THR A 343 34.39 -20.36 28.77
N LEU A 344 34.32 -20.49 27.45
CA LEU A 344 35.08 -21.45 26.67
C LEU A 344 35.14 -21.02 25.19
N THR A 345 36.06 -21.62 24.43
CA THR A 345 36.12 -21.40 22.97
C THR A 345 35.13 -22.28 22.22
N LEU A 346 34.84 -21.97 20.95
CA LEU A 346 33.95 -22.78 20.11
C LEU A 346 34.44 -24.23 20.00
N SER A 347 35.75 -24.44 19.84
CA SER A 347 36.34 -25.78 19.80
C SER A 347 36.12 -26.56 21.09
N GLN A 348 36.23 -25.89 22.24
CA GLN A 348 35.95 -26.49 23.54
C GLN A 348 34.45 -26.77 23.73
N PHE A 349 33.58 -25.95 23.16
CA PHE A 349 32.12 -26.10 23.25
C PHE A 349 31.70 -27.36 22.52
N LEU A 350 32.11 -27.48 21.26
CA LEU A 350 31.83 -28.66 20.44
C LEU A 350 32.34 -29.95 21.11
N THR A 351 33.50 -29.91 21.75
CA THR A 351 34.04 -31.08 22.48
C THR A 351 33.23 -31.41 23.73
N LYS A 352 32.82 -30.41 24.51
CA LYS A 352 32.16 -30.61 25.81
C LYS A 352 30.65 -30.84 25.71
N SER A 353 30.02 -30.36 24.64
CA SER A 353 28.58 -30.48 24.39
C SER A 353 28.25 -31.71 23.53
N ALA A 354 29.26 -32.45 23.05
CA ALA A 354 29.06 -33.68 22.30
C ALA A 354 28.37 -34.77 23.15
N PRO A 355 27.36 -35.47 22.60
CA PRO A 355 26.76 -36.64 23.24
C PRO A 355 27.79 -37.75 23.48
N GLU A 356 27.56 -38.56 24.52
CA GLU A 356 28.46 -39.68 24.85
C GLU A 356 28.64 -40.61 23.65
N GLY A 357 29.91 -40.83 23.26
CA GLY A 357 30.27 -41.70 22.14
C GLY A 357 30.12 -41.10 20.74
N SER A 358 29.82 -39.80 20.61
CA SER A 358 29.72 -39.08 19.33
C SER A 358 30.70 -37.89 19.27
N GLN A 359 30.96 -37.38 18.07
CA GLN A 359 31.60 -36.07 17.89
C GLN A 359 30.55 -35.05 17.45
N LEU A 360 30.69 -33.81 17.90
CA LEU A 360 29.85 -32.69 17.52
C LEU A 360 30.66 -31.69 16.70
N ALA A 361 30.07 -31.18 15.63
CA ALA A 361 30.64 -30.14 14.78
C ALA A 361 29.60 -29.06 14.50
N ALA A 362 30.07 -27.86 14.18
CA ALA A 362 29.27 -26.86 13.47
C ALA A 362 29.64 -26.94 11.98
N ASP A 363 28.67 -27.13 11.10
CA ASP A 363 28.95 -27.31 9.66
C ASP A 363 28.47 -26.14 8.79
N ALA A 364 27.48 -25.39 9.24
CA ALA A 364 26.98 -24.19 8.58
C ALA A 364 26.62 -23.12 9.60
N PHE A 365 26.57 -21.86 9.15
CA PHE A 365 26.08 -20.75 9.93
C PHE A 365 25.28 -19.76 9.07
N THR A 366 24.50 -18.92 9.73
CA THR A 366 23.87 -17.73 9.13
C THR A 366 23.94 -16.56 10.10
N THR A 367 23.67 -15.37 9.58
CA THR A 367 23.74 -14.09 10.29
C THR A 367 22.41 -13.38 10.12
N ILE A 368 21.72 -13.10 11.22
CA ILE A 368 20.38 -12.55 11.19
C ILE A 368 20.07 -11.81 12.49
N ASP A 369 19.22 -10.78 12.40
CA ASP A 369 18.65 -10.08 13.55
C ASP A 369 17.43 -10.87 14.08
N LEU A 370 17.67 -11.68 15.12
CA LEU A 370 16.68 -12.59 15.70
C LEU A 370 15.67 -11.89 16.61
N ASP A 371 16.07 -10.80 17.28
CA ASP A 371 15.26 -10.12 18.30
C ASP A 371 14.76 -8.72 17.91
N ARG A 372 15.15 -8.23 16.73
CA ARG A 372 14.82 -6.91 16.17
C ARG A 372 15.48 -5.73 16.90
N ASP A 373 16.61 -5.95 17.56
CA ASP A 373 17.39 -4.86 18.17
C ASP A 373 18.28 -4.11 17.16
N GLY A 374 18.36 -4.59 15.90
CA GLY A 374 19.18 -4.04 14.83
C GLY A 374 20.65 -4.49 14.85
N ALA A 375 21.06 -5.27 15.86
CA ALA A 375 22.29 -6.04 15.86
C ALA A 375 22.07 -7.40 15.18
N THR A 376 23.15 -8.14 14.96
CA THR A 376 23.10 -9.41 14.23
C THR A 376 23.60 -10.53 15.12
N GLU A 377 22.84 -11.61 15.19
CA GLU A 377 23.25 -12.87 15.81
C GLU A 377 23.86 -13.80 14.77
N ALA A 378 24.80 -14.64 15.22
CA ALA A 378 25.28 -15.77 14.44
C ALA A 378 24.56 -17.04 14.88
N VAL A 379 23.90 -17.73 13.95
CA VAL A 379 23.25 -19.01 14.21
C VAL A 379 24.06 -20.12 13.57
N LEU A 380 24.59 -21.04 14.36
CA LEU A 380 25.36 -22.19 13.90
C LEU A 380 24.49 -23.45 13.89
N ARG A 381 24.59 -24.23 12.82
CA ARG A 381 24.00 -25.57 12.72
C ARG A 381 24.93 -26.59 13.33
N LEU A 382 24.45 -27.31 14.34
CA LEU A 382 25.19 -28.36 15.03
C LEU A 382 24.84 -29.73 14.44
N VAL A 383 25.85 -30.51 14.09
CA VAL A 383 25.72 -31.84 13.49
C VAL A 383 26.63 -32.84 14.18
N LEU A 384 26.15 -34.09 14.29
CA LEU A 384 26.97 -35.20 14.77
C LEU A 384 27.85 -35.75 13.63
N ASP A 385 28.89 -36.49 13.98
CA ASP A 385 29.73 -37.26 13.05
C ASP A 385 28.94 -38.23 12.13
N SER A 386 27.78 -38.69 12.60
CA SER A 386 26.81 -39.45 11.77
C SER A 386 26.13 -38.63 10.65
N GLY A 387 26.27 -37.30 10.67
CA GLY A 387 25.53 -36.36 9.82
C GLY A 387 24.15 -35.99 10.34
N ALA A 388 23.73 -36.51 11.51
CA ALA A 388 22.46 -36.17 12.11
C ALA A 388 22.46 -34.72 12.65
N HIS A 389 21.38 -33.98 12.37
CA HIS A 389 21.14 -32.67 12.95
C HIS A 389 20.97 -32.79 14.47
N HIS A 390 21.79 -32.05 15.22
CA HIS A 390 21.82 -32.09 16.68
C HIS A 390 21.12 -30.88 17.32
N GLY A 391 21.06 -29.75 16.64
CA GLY A 391 20.48 -28.51 17.15
C GLY A 391 21.23 -27.29 16.65
N TRP A 392 21.16 -26.21 17.42
CA TRP A 392 21.74 -24.92 17.07
C TRP A 392 22.57 -24.35 18.21
N GLU A 393 23.55 -23.52 17.86
CA GLU A 393 24.20 -22.60 18.78
C GLU A 393 23.95 -21.17 18.27
N VAL A 394 23.34 -20.32 19.07
CA VAL A 394 23.11 -18.91 18.75
C VAL A 394 24.11 -18.07 19.52
N LEU A 395 24.89 -17.25 18.82
CA LEU A 395 25.85 -16.31 19.38
C LEU A 395 25.31 -14.88 19.22
N ARG A 396 25.18 -14.18 20.35
CA ARG A 396 24.77 -12.77 20.43
C ARG A 396 25.86 -11.96 21.10
N GLN A 397 26.13 -10.76 20.63
CA GLN A 397 26.95 -9.80 21.36
C GLN A 397 26.07 -9.00 22.32
N GLY A 398 26.34 -9.07 23.62
CA GLY A 398 25.66 -8.23 24.60
C GLY A 398 26.20 -6.79 24.63
N GLU A 399 25.47 -5.90 25.29
CA GLU A 399 25.85 -4.48 25.44
C GLU A 399 27.20 -4.28 26.14
N ASP A 400 27.60 -5.23 26.99
CA ASP A 400 28.88 -5.25 27.69
C ASP A 400 30.07 -5.65 26.79
N GLY A 401 29.79 -6.01 25.54
CA GLY A 401 30.76 -6.49 24.56
C GLY A 401 31.11 -7.97 24.68
N THR A 402 30.51 -8.70 25.63
CA THR A 402 30.66 -10.15 25.76
C THR A 402 29.83 -10.85 24.69
N VAL A 403 30.37 -11.91 24.09
CA VAL A 403 29.58 -12.81 23.24
C VAL A 403 28.93 -13.87 24.13
N TYR A 404 27.61 -13.94 24.09
CA TYR A 404 26.78 -14.92 24.77
C TYR A 404 26.35 -16.00 23.78
N GLY A 405 26.52 -17.26 24.18
CA GLY A 405 26.14 -18.44 23.41
C GLY A 405 24.98 -19.18 24.05
N TYR A 406 24.08 -19.66 23.20
CA TYR A 406 22.80 -20.23 23.56
C TYR A 406 22.53 -21.50 22.74
N ILE A 407 22.39 -22.65 23.41
CA ILE A 407 22.21 -23.94 22.73
C ILE A 407 20.73 -24.29 22.54
N LEU A 408 20.26 -24.49 21.32
CA LEU A 408 18.88 -24.88 21.04
C LEU A 408 18.82 -26.34 20.58
N THR A 409 17.88 -27.10 21.12
CA THR A 409 17.54 -28.42 20.58
C THR A 409 16.82 -28.29 19.24
N PRO A 410 16.76 -29.36 18.41
CA PRO A 410 16.21 -29.26 17.06
C PRO A 410 14.77 -28.76 16.98
N GLY A 411 13.95 -29.00 18.02
CA GLY A 411 12.56 -28.56 18.05
C GLY A 411 12.38 -27.08 18.43
N GLU A 412 13.38 -26.45 19.04
CA GLU A 412 13.24 -25.08 19.57
C GLU A 412 13.39 -24.02 18.48
N MET A 413 13.93 -24.39 17.31
CA MET A 413 13.97 -23.55 16.13
C MET A 413 13.94 -24.42 14.87
N LEU A 414 12.93 -24.20 14.05
CA LEU A 414 12.60 -24.89 12.81
C LEU A 414 12.30 -23.85 11.75
N GLU A 415 12.61 -24.11 10.48
CA GLU A 415 12.17 -23.27 9.35
C GLU A 415 12.51 -21.77 9.55
N LEU A 416 13.74 -21.47 10.00
CA LEU A 416 14.22 -20.08 10.20
C LEU A 416 14.12 -19.28 8.89
N LYS A 417 13.48 -18.12 8.96
CA LYS A 417 13.16 -17.25 7.82
C LYS A 417 14.11 -16.07 7.72
N SER A 418 14.16 -15.44 6.54
CA SER A 418 15.02 -14.28 6.28
C SER A 418 14.68 -13.03 7.11
N ASP A 419 13.46 -12.96 7.66
CA ASP A 419 13.00 -11.89 8.55
C ASP A 419 13.23 -12.18 10.06
N GLY A 420 13.92 -13.27 10.39
CA GLY A 420 14.28 -13.68 11.75
C GLY A 420 13.18 -14.46 12.49
N SER A 421 12.00 -14.66 11.91
CA SER A 421 10.99 -15.53 12.51
C SER A 421 11.26 -17.00 12.21
N TYR A 422 10.74 -17.88 13.06
CA TYR A 422 10.91 -19.33 12.91
C TYR A 422 9.73 -20.09 13.52
N CYS A 423 9.58 -21.34 13.10
CA CYS A 423 8.66 -22.30 13.70
C CYS A 423 9.33 -22.98 14.91
N TYR A 424 8.55 -23.40 15.89
CA TYR A 424 9.05 -24.14 17.06
C TYR A 424 8.08 -25.25 17.47
N SER A 425 8.60 -26.24 18.18
CA SER A 425 7.85 -27.37 18.70
C SER A 425 8.42 -27.81 20.05
N TYR A 426 7.71 -27.46 21.12
CA TYR A 426 7.90 -27.95 22.47
C TYR A 426 6.85 -29.03 22.79
N SER A 427 7.02 -29.73 23.92
CA SER A 427 6.10 -30.81 24.31
C SER A 427 4.65 -30.38 24.57
N THR A 428 4.43 -29.11 24.91
CA THR A 428 3.12 -28.56 25.30
C THR A 428 2.69 -27.37 24.45
N SER A 429 3.56 -26.89 23.56
CA SER A 429 3.33 -25.72 22.72
C SER A 429 4.11 -25.87 21.42
N SER A 430 3.47 -25.63 20.29
CA SER A 430 4.13 -25.55 18.99
C SER A 430 3.57 -24.38 18.21
N GLY A 431 4.37 -23.73 17.38
CA GLY A 431 3.93 -22.52 16.74
C GLY A 431 5.03 -21.84 15.95
N PHE A 432 4.93 -20.53 15.86
CA PHE A 432 5.95 -19.70 15.25
C PHE A 432 6.05 -18.36 15.98
N GLY A 433 7.23 -17.76 15.91
CA GLY A 433 7.53 -16.53 16.63
C GLY A 433 8.93 -16.03 16.35
N ARG A 434 9.43 -15.19 17.25
CA ARG A 434 10.79 -14.64 17.19
C ARG A 434 11.52 -14.88 18.49
N MET A 435 12.84 -14.84 18.44
CA MET A 435 13.64 -14.98 19.65
C MET A 435 13.58 -13.66 20.43
N PHE A 436 13.70 -13.75 21.75
CA PHE A 436 14.07 -12.62 22.58
C PHE A 436 15.20 -13.07 23.51
N PHE A 437 16.06 -12.13 23.86
CA PHE A 437 17.10 -12.33 24.87
C PHE A 437 16.76 -11.49 26.10
N ALA A 438 16.89 -12.08 27.27
CA ALA A 438 16.83 -11.36 28.53
C ALA A 438 18.24 -11.33 29.11
N ASP A 439 18.67 -10.14 29.52
CA ASP A 439 19.96 -9.90 30.21
C ASP A 439 19.80 -9.75 31.73
N THR A 440 18.55 -9.71 32.22
CA THR A 440 18.22 -9.69 33.65
C THR A 440 17.00 -10.55 33.98
N ASP A 441 16.99 -11.11 35.18
CA ASP A 441 15.81 -11.78 35.74
C ASP A 441 14.75 -10.76 36.21
N ALA A 442 13.59 -11.26 36.65
CA ALA A 442 12.48 -10.42 37.13
C ALA A 442 12.82 -9.57 38.37
N SER A 443 13.94 -9.83 39.04
CA SER A 443 14.46 -9.05 40.18
C SER A 443 15.55 -8.04 39.77
N GLY A 444 15.91 -7.99 38.49
CA GLY A 444 16.96 -7.14 37.95
C GLY A 444 18.37 -7.69 38.17
N GLN A 445 18.53 -8.96 38.57
CA GLN A 445 19.84 -9.60 38.62
C GLN A 445 20.26 -10.01 37.20
N PRO A 446 21.54 -9.91 36.83
CA PRO A 446 22.02 -10.38 35.54
C PRO A 446 21.62 -11.84 35.30
N GLN A 447 20.92 -12.08 34.20
CA GLN A 447 20.51 -13.40 33.73
C GLN A 447 20.62 -13.35 32.22
N HIS A 448 21.45 -14.19 31.61
CA HIS A 448 21.54 -14.26 30.15
C HIS A 448 20.70 -15.44 29.69
N SER A 449 19.42 -15.21 29.46
CA SER A 449 18.47 -16.23 29.00
C SER A 449 17.88 -15.86 27.65
N ARG A 450 17.23 -16.84 27.02
CA ARG A 450 16.50 -16.68 25.77
C ARG A 450 15.09 -17.25 25.91
N GLY A 451 14.21 -16.81 25.03
CA GLY A 451 12.93 -17.47 24.81
C GLY A 451 12.40 -17.17 23.42
N THR A 452 11.27 -17.80 23.09
CA THR A 452 10.50 -17.49 21.89
C THR A 452 9.31 -16.64 22.29
N ALA A 453 9.16 -15.46 21.68
CA ALA A 453 7.95 -14.67 21.74
C ALA A 453 6.98 -15.21 20.66
N PRO A 454 5.94 -15.99 21.04
CA PRO A 454 5.03 -16.57 20.07
C PRO A 454 4.20 -15.48 19.39
N MET A 455 4.20 -15.52 18.05
CA MET A 455 3.27 -14.76 17.20
C MET A 455 2.04 -15.62 16.89
N GLY A 456 2.24 -16.94 16.79
CA GLY A 456 1.15 -17.91 16.82
C GLY A 456 1.55 -19.17 17.57
N SER A 457 0.63 -19.73 18.36
CA SER A 457 0.85 -20.96 19.11
C SER A 457 -0.36 -21.90 19.09
N VAL A 458 -0.05 -23.19 19.14
CA VAL A 458 -0.96 -24.31 19.40
C VAL A 458 -0.53 -24.90 20.72
N ASP A 459 -1.37 -24.73 21.73
CA ASP A 459 -1.04 -25.08 23.09
C ASP A 459 -1.94 -26.21 23.59
N THR A 460 -1.36 -27.14 24.34
CA THR A 460 -2.13 -28.15 25.08
C THR A 460 -2.58 -27.55 26.40
N VAL A 461 -3.86 -27.23 26.51
CA VAL A 461 -4.48 -26.65 27.70
C VAL A 461 -5.13 -27.75 28.51
N THR A 462 -4.94 -27.74 29.83
CA THR A 462 -5.61 -28.66 30.75
C THR A 462 -6.65 -27.88 31.55
N ASP A 463 -7.92 -28.30 31.50
CA ASP A 463 -8.99 -27.67 32.28
C ASP A 463 -8.91 -28.01 33.78
N ALA A 464 -9.80 -27.41 34.57
CA ALA A 464 -9.89 -27.63 36.01
C ALA A 464 -10.24 -29.08 36.40
N ASP A 465 -10.83 -29.84 35.48
CA ASP A 465 -11.22 -31.24 35.66
C ASP A 465 -10.12 -32.22 35.20
N GLY A 466 -9.01 -31.71 34.65
CA GLY A 466 -7.85 -32.47 34.19
C GLY A 466 -7.96 -32.97 32.75
N ALA A 467 -8.93 -32.51 31.96
CA ALA A 467 -9.04 -32.84 30.55
C ALA A 467 -8.13 -31.93 29.72
N ALA A 468 -7.31 -32.54 28.85
CA ALA A 468 -6.44 -31.83 27.93
C ALA A 468 -7.15 -31.58 26.60
N TYR A 469 -7.10 -30.34 26.11
CA TYR A 469 -7.58 -29.93 24.80
C TYR A 469 -6.55 -29.03 24.11
N THR A 470 -6.74 -28.80 22.82
CA THR A 470 -5.87 -27.95 22.00
C THR A 470 -6.54 -26.63 21.77
N ASP A 471 -5.83 -25.54 22.05
CA ASP A 471 -6.23 -24.18 21.70
C ASP A 471 -5.22 -23.55 20.74
N TRP A 472 -5.73 -22.61 19.94
CA TRP A 472 -4.98 -21.86 18.96
C TRP A 472 -4.94 -20.39 19.35
N TYR A 473 -3.76 -19.79 19.22
CA TYR A 473 -3.51 -18.41 19.57
C TYR A 473 -2.77 -17.69 18.45
N LEU A 474 -3.13 -16.43 18.23
CA LEU A 474 -2.34 -15.44 17.48
C LEU A 474 -2.20 -14.19 18.36
N ASP A 475 -0.97 -13.69 18.51
CA ASP A 475 -0.65 -12.55 19.39
C ASP A 475 -1.28 -12.66 20.80
N TYR A 476 -1.17 -13.85 21.40
CA TYR A 476 -1.73 -14.18 22.71
C TYR A 476 -3.27 -14.11 22.82
N ARG A 477 -3.99 -14.04 21.69
CA ARG A 477 -5.45 -14.06 21.62
C ARG A 477 -5.92 -15.39 21.06
N SER A 478 -6.98 -15.94 21.66
CA SER A 478 -7.59 -17.17 21.17
C SER A 478 -8.24 -16.93 19.82
N VAL A 479 -7.95 -17.81 18.86
CA VAL A 479 -8.47 -17.80 17.49
C VAL A 479 -9.02 -19.17 17.13
N THR A 480 -9.73 -19.24 16.01
CA THR A 480 -10.13 -20.51 15.41
C THR A 480 -8.94 -21.26 14.80
N GLN A 481 -9.07 -22.57 14.64
CA GLN A 481 -8.07 -23.39 13.95
C GLN A 481 -7.80 -22.88 12.52
N ALA A 482 -8.83 -22.42 11.80
CA ALA A 482 -8.69 -21.93 10.43
C ALA A 482 -7.85 -20.64 10.34
N GLU A 483 -8.08 -19.70 11.26
CA GLU A 483 -7.30 -18.45 11.35
C GLU A 483 -5.83 -18.75 11.67
N TYR A 484 -5.57 -19.65 12.62
CA TYR A 484 -4.21 -20.08 12.93
C TYR A 484 -3.53 -20.81 11.76
N GLU A 485 -4.22 -21.73 11.09
CA GLU A 485 -3.67 -22.46 9.94
C GLU A 485 -3.33 -21.53 8.77
N ALA A 486 -4.13 -20.49 8.55
CA ALA A 486 -3.84 -19.44 7.58
C ALA A 486 -2.57 -18.66 7.96
N ALA A 487 -2.45 -18.24 9.22
CA ALA A 487 -1.26 -17.54 9.71
C ALA A 487 0.01 -18.40 9.67
N LEU A 488 -0.09 -19.69 10.01
CA LEU A 488 1.02 -20.64 9.88
C LEU A 488 1.44 -20.85 8.42
N ALA A 489 0.48 -20.89 7.49
CA ALA A 489 0.78 -20.99 6.06
C ALA A 489 1.55 -19.75 5.56
N LEU A 490 1.17 -18.55 6.01
CA LEU A 490 1.90 -17.31 5.72
C LEU A 490 3.33 -17.37 6.28
N GLN A 491 3.49 -17.73 7.55
CA GLN A 491 4.82 -17.91 8.16
C GLN A 491 5.68 -18.90 7.36
N ARG A 492 5.12 -20.04 6.95
CA ARG A 492 5.85 -21.05 6.16
C ARG A 492 6.20 -20.58 4.76
N GLY A 493 5.40 -19.71 4.18
CA GLY A 493 5.59 -19.12 2.85
C GLY A 493 6.70 -18.06 2.80
N LYS A 494 7.14 -17.52 3.94
CA LYS A 494 8.27 -16.59 4.02
C LYS A 494 9.55 -17.21 3.45
N GLU A 495 10.40 -16.38 2.85
CA GLU A 495 11.70 -16.79 2.32
C GLU A 495 12.56 -17.46 3.42
N ASP A 496 13.11 -18.63 3.10
CA ASP A 496 14.00 -19.35 4.01
C ASP A 496 15.34 -18.63 4.13
N ILE A 497 15.93 -18.67 5.33
CA ILE A 497 17.26 -18.10 5.54
C ILE A 497 18.32 -18.85 4.72
N SER A 498 19.24 -18.09 4.13
CA SER A 498 20.40 -18.66 3.46
C SER A 498 21.48 -19.08 4.46
N TRP A 499 22.07 -20.25 4.26
CA TRP A 499 23.13 -20.81 5.10
C TRP A 499 24.48 -20.80 4.38
N ARG A 500 25.55 -20.52 5.12
CA ARG A 500 26.94 -20.58 4.65
C ARG A 500 27.65 -21.73 5.31
N PHE A 501 28.34 -22.56 4.52
CA PHE A 501 29.13 -23.64 5.08
C PHE A 501 30.43 -23.12 5.71
N LEU A 502 30.74 -23.57 6.92
CA LEU A 502 31.94 -23.15 7.65
C LEU A 502 33.25 -23.62 6.99
N TYR A 503 33.21 -24.65 6.14
CA TYR A 503 34.38 -25.12 5.40
C TYR A 503 34.67 -24.28 4.13
N GLU A 504 33.67 -23.56 3.59
CA GLU A 504 33.82 -22.74 2.39
C GLU A 504 34.46 -21.37 2.71
N THR A 505 34.35 -20.92 3.96
CA THR A 505 34.90 -19.64 4.43
C THR A 505 36.37 -19.72 4.87
N GLN A 506 36.97 -20.93 4.84
CA GLN A 506 38.39 -21.17 5.18
C GLN A 506 39.31 -21.37 3.96
N ALA A 507 38.82 -21.13 2.73
CA ALA A 507 39.69 -21.11 1.55
C ALA A 507 40.51 -19.79 1.51
N PRO A 508 41.83 -19.85 1.25
CA PRO A 508 42.73 -18.69 1.31
C PRO A 508 42.49 -17.62 0.25
#